data_AF-A0A2U1M5Z7-F1
#
_entry.id   AF-A0A2U1M5Z7-F1
#
_cell.length_a   1.000
_cell.length_b   1.000
_cell.length_c   1.000
_cell.angle_alpha   90.00
_cell.angle_beta   90.00
_cell.angle_gamma   90.00
#
_symmetry.space_group_name_H-M   'P 1'
#
loop_
_entity.id
_entity.type
_entity.pdbx_description
1 polymer ?
#
loop_
_entity_poly.entity_id
_entity_poly.type
_entity_poly.pdbx_seq_one_letter_code
_entity_poly.pdbx_strand_id
1 'polypeptide(L)'
;MAPYPALAELGTVVVVLLLYGFFHVALLSGGDVLAILLFSAIGRFSHGFSAFDAETLRTADPFIAGWFLSAYFLGAYGDDGRGLNGKTNAITAAVKSWAVGVPLGICIRAASIGHIPPTRFIAVTMGSTALLLIGWRALISNILADDKSKKNDVYKRGSPFELFELLTSLVRRW
;
A
#
# COMPACT_ATOMS: atom_id res chain seq x y z
N MET A 1 -25.65 -28.70 -28.36
CA MET A 1 -24.26 -28.74 -27.87
C MET A 1 -24.04 -27.48 -27.06
N ALA A 2 -24.24 -27.53 -25.74
CA ALA A 2 -24.11 -26.36 -24.88
C ALA A 2 -22.62 -26.06 -24.66
N PRO A 3 -22.16 -24.80 -24.82
CA PRO A 3 -20.75 -24.44 -24.67
C PRO A 3 -20.34 -24.52 -23.19
N TYR A 4 -19.10 -24.98 -22.98
CA TYR A 4 -18.44 -25.29 -21.72
C TYR A 4 -18.64 -24.22 -20.60
N PRO A 5 -19.47 -24.47 -19.57
CA PRO A 5 -19.67 -23.54 -18.46
C PRO A 5 -18.38 -23.28 -17.65
N ALA A 6 -17.46 -24.24 -17.62
CA ALA A 6 -16.19 -24.12 -16.90
C ALA A 6 -15.24 -23.02 -17.45
N LEU A 7 -15.30 -22.70 -18.74
CA LEU A 7 -14.46 -21.66 -19.33
C LEU A 7 -14.97 -20.25 -19.00
N ALA A 8 -16.28 -20.09 -18.84
CA ALA A 8 -16.90 -18.84 -18.39
C ALA A 8 -16.56 -18.58 -16.91
N GLU A 9 -16.66 -19.60 -16.06
CA GLU A 9 -16.27 -19.55 -14.63
C GLU A 9 -14.81 -19.14 -14.45
N LEU A 10 -13.88 -19.77 -15.19
CA LEU A 10 -12.45 -19.43 -15.16
C LEU A 10 -12.19 -17.98 -15.59
N GLY A 11 -12.87 -17.52 -16.65
CA GLY A 11 -12.78 -16.13 -17.10
C GLY A 11 -13.24 -15.14 -16.02
N THR A 12 -14.37 -15.41 -15.37
CA THR A 12 -14.89 -14.57 -14.27
C THR A 12 -13.92 -14.54 -13.08
N VAL A 13 -13.37 -15.68 -12.67
CA VAL A 13 -12.41 -15.76 -11.56
C VAL A 13 -11.14 -14.96 -11.86
N VAL A 14 -10.58 -15.10 -13.07
CA VAL A 14 -9.38 -14.35 -13.48
C VAL A 14 -9.66 -12.84 -13.48
N VAL A 15 -10.80 -12.42 -14.01
CA VAL A 15 -11.18 -10.99 -14.01
C VAL A 15 -11.32 -10.45 -12.58
N VAL A 16 -11.96 -11.19 -11.68
CA VAL A 16 -12.12 -10.78 -10.28
C VAL A 16 -10.77 -10.67 -9.56
N LEU A 17 -9.86 -11.63 -9.79
CA LEU A 17 -8.52 -11.61 -9.19
C LEU A 17 -7.68 -10.42 -9.70
N LEU A 18 -7.77 -10.10 -10.99
CA LEU A 18 -7.11 -8.94 -11.58
C LEU A 18 -7.66 -7.65 -10.96
N LEU A 19 -8.98 -7.48 -10.91
CA LEU A 19 -9.62 -6.30 -10.33
C LEU A 19 -9.22 -6.10 -8.85
N TYR A 20 -9.16 -7.18 -8.08
CA TYR A 20 -8.72 -7.12 -6.69
C TYR A 20 -7.26 -6.66 -6.57
N GLY A 21 -6.37 -7.20 -7.42
CA GLY A 21 -4.97 -6.80 -7.47
C GLY A 21 -4.79 -5.32 -7.82
N PHE A 22 -5.49 -4.84 -8.85
CA PHE A 22 -5.45 -3.43 -9.26
C PHE A 22 -5.99 -2.49 -8.18
N PHE A 23 -7.11 -2.85 -7.54
CA PHE A 23 -7.68 -2.06 -6.45
C PHE A 23 -6.70 -1.94 -5.28
N HIS A 24 -5.99 -3.02 -4.94
CA HIS A 24 -5.01 -3.02 -3.87
C HIS A 24 -3.85 -2.07 -4.14
N VAL A 25 -3.30 -2.11 -5.36
CA VAL A 25 -2.20 -1.22 -5.78
C VAL A 25 -2.69 0.23 -5.83
N ALA A 26 -3.92 0.47 -6.30
CA ALA A 26 -4.53 1.80 -6.34
C ALA A 26 -4.68 2.40 -4.92
N LEU A 27 -5.12 1.60 -3.95
CA LEU A 27 -5.23 2.03 -2.55
C LEU A 27 -3.86 2.38 -1.95
N LEU A 28 -2.87 1.52 -2.17
CA LEU A 28 -1.51 1.75 -1.68
C LEU A 28 -0.90 3.02 -2.29
N SER A 29 -0.90 3.11 -3.62
CA SER A 29 -0.34 4.24 -4.35
C SER A 29 -1.08 5.56 -4.09
N GLY A 30 -2.42 5.53 -4.00
CA GLY A 30 -3.21 6.70 -3.66
C GLY A 30 -2.87 7.24 -2.27
N GLY A 31 -2.71 6.36 -1.28
CA GLY A 31 -2.31 6.78 0.07
C GLY A 31 -0.85 7.24 0.15
N ASP A 32 0.07 6.67 -0.64
CA ASP A 32 1.44 7.16 -0.71
C ASP A 32 1.51 8.59 -1.29
N VAL A 33 0.76 8.84 -2.36
CA VAL A 33 0.65 10.18 -2.95
C VAL A 33 0.04 11.15 -1.95
N LEU A 34 -1.04 10.75 -1.27
CA LEU A 34 -1.68 11.58 -0.24
C LEU A 34 -0.71 11.90 0.92
N ALA A 35 0.09 10.94 1.36
CA ALA A 35 1.11 11.13 2.38
C ALA A 35 2.16 12.19 1.96
N ILE A 36 2.63 12.14 0.72
CA ILE A 36 3.61 13.12 0.21
C ILE A 36 2.95 14.50 0.01
N LEU A 37 1.71 14.54 -0.46
CA LEU A 37 0.93 15.79 -0.56
C LEU A 37 0.71 16.42 0.81
N LEU A 38 0.44 15.61 1.84
CA LEU A 38 0.26 16.08 3.21
C LEU A 38 1.57 16.67 3.76
N PHE A 39 2.70 16.02 3.52
CA PHE A 39 4.02 16.59 3.83
C PHE A 39 4.20 17.97 3.19
N SER A 40 3.95 18.07 1.88
CA SER A 40 4.08 19.32 1.12
C SER A 40 3.17 20.42 1.67
N ALA A 41 1.89 20.11 1.88
CA ALA A 41 0.89 21.04 2.38
C ALA A 41 1.22 21.56 3.79
N ILE A 42 1.57 20.67 4.73
CA ILE A 42 1.95 21.03 6.10
C ILE A 42 3.23 21.86 6.09
N GLY A 43 4.23 21.49 5.30
CA GLY A 43 5.49 22.22 5.19
C GLY A 43 5.27 23.64 4.68
N ARG A 44 4.49 23.81 3.62
CA ARG A 44 4.13 25.13 3.07
C ARG A 44 3.35 25.98 4.07
N PHE A 45 2.33 25.39 4.70
CA PHE A 45 1.52 26.08 5.70
C PHE A 45 2.35 26.56 6.89
N SER A 46 3.31 25.75 7.33
CA SER A 46 4.23 26.09 8.43
C SER A 46 5.16 27.27 8.10
N HIS A 47 5.33 27.59 6.81
CA HIS A 47 6.07 28.76 6.32
C HIS A 47 5.16 29.95 5.93
N GLY A 48 3.87 29.90 6.25
CA GLY A 48 2.91 30.98 6.00
C GLY A 48 2.32 30.99 4.59
N PHE A 49 2.52 29.93 3.80
CA PHE A 49 1.92 29.79 2.47
C PHE A 49 0.58 29.05 2.52
N SER A 50 -0.19 29.11 1.43
CA SER A 50 -1.41 28.30 1.30
C SER A 50 -1.07 26.80 1.26
N ALA A 51 -1.88 26.00 1.97
CA ALA A 51 -1.78 24.54 1.97
C ALA A 51 -2.35 23.91 0.70
N PHE A 52 -3.33 24.57 0.06
CA PHE A 52 -4.09 24.05 -1.07
C PHE A 52 -3.96 24.97 -2.28
N ASP A 53 -2.81 24.90 -2.95
CA ASP A 53 -2.54 25.60 -4.20
C ASP A 53 -1.74 24.71 -5.17
N ALA A 54 -1.54 25.18 -6.41
CA ALA A 54 -0.74 24.47 -7.41
C ALA A 54 0.74 24.31 -6.98
N GLU A 55 1.22 25.18 -6.10
CA GLU A 55 2.59 25.12 -5.58
C GLU A 55 2.79 24.00 -4.56
N THR A 56 1.72 23.55 -3.87
CA THR A 56 1.74 22.32 -3.08
C THR A 56 2.03 21.11 -3.97
N LEU A 57 1.43 21.04 -5.16
CA LEU A 57 1.70 19.97 -6.13
C LEU A 57 3.14 20.05 -6.67
N ARG A 58 3.60 21.25 -7.07
CA ARG A 58 4.99 21.47 -7.53
C ARG A 58 6.03 21.14 -6.45
N THR A 59 5.68 21.36 -5.18
CA THR A 59 6.58 21.02 -4.08
C THR A 59 6.63 19.50 -3.84
N ALA A 60 5.50 18.81 -4.06
CA ALA A 60 5.40 17.36 -3.91
C ALA A 60 5.97 16.58 -5.11
N ASP A 61 5.91 17.14 -6.33
CA ASP A 61 6.24 16.43 -7.58
C ASP A 61 7.57 15.66 -7.56
N PRO A 62 8.68 16.23 -7.03
CA PRO A 62 9.97 15.55 -7.11
C PRO A 62 9.98 14.31 -6.22
N PHE A 63 9.29 14.38 -5.09
CA PHE A 63 9.19 13.30 -4.11
C PHE A 63 8.23 12.21 -4.58
N ILE A 64 7.14 12.58 -5.26
CA ILE A 64 6.25 11.61 -5.91
C ILE A 64 7.02 10.85 -6.99
N ALA A 65 7.76 11.55 -7.85
CA ALA A 65 8.59 10.93 -8.89
C ALA A 65 9.66 10.01 -8.29
N GLY A 66 10.38 10.51 -7.27
CA GLY A 66 11.40 9.74 -6.58
C GLY A 66 10.85 8.47 -5.91
N TRP A 67 9.69 8.59 -5.23
CA TRP A 67 9.00 7.47 -4.60
C TRP A 67 8.55 6.43 -5.62
N PHE A 68 7.87 6.82 -6.69
CA PHE A 68 7.38 5.85 -7.68
C PHE A 68 8.53 5.15 -8.41
N LEU A 69 9.62 5.86 -8.72
CA LEU A 69 10.78 5.26 -9.36
C LEU A 69 11.45 4.23 -8.44
N SER A 70 11.68 4.58 -7.17
CA SER A 70 12.27 3.64 -6.22
C SER A 70 11.34 2.47 -5.91
N ALA A 71 10.04 2.72 -5.74
CA ALA A 71 9.02 1.71 -5.50
C ALA A 71 8.93 0.69 -6.63
N TYR A 72 9.11 1.14 -7.88
CA TYR A 72 9.16 0.28 -9.05
C TYR A 72 10.35 -0.69 -8.97
N PHE A 73 11.56 -0.19 -8.68
CA PHE A 73 12.77 -1.03 -8.63
C PHE A 73 12.91 -1.86 -7.35
N LEU A 74 12.35 -1.40 -6.22
CA LEU A 74 12.52 -2.01 -4.90
C LEU A 74 11.28 -2.75 -4.40
N GLY A 75 10.24 -2.85 -5.24
CA GLY A 75 9.13 -3.77 -5.04
C GLY A 75 8.07 -3.30 -4.04
N ALA A 76 7.92 -2.00 -3.77
CA ALA A 76 6.87 -1.49 -2.87
C ALA A 76 5.43 -1.71 -3.39
N TYR A 77 5.27 -2.06 -4.67
CA TYR A 77 3.99 -2.53 -5.23
C TYR A 77 4.04 -4.00 -5.70
N GLY A 78 5.16 -4.69 -5.46
CA GLY A 78 5.29 -6.14 -5.70
C GLY A 78 4.55 -6.97 -4.65
N ASP A 79 4.70 -8.30 -4.68
CA ASP A 79 4.00 -9.19 -3.74
C ASP A 79 4.39 -8.92 -2.27
N ASP A 80 5.68 -8.65 -2.03
CA ASP A 80 6.17 -8.23 -0.72
C ASP A 80 5.59 -6.88 -0.30
N GLY A 81 5.67 -5.86 -1.16
CA GLY A 81 5.14 -4.51 -0.89
C GLY A 81 3.63 -4.44 -0.70
N ARG A 82 2.90 -5.38 -1.28
CA ARG A 82 1.45 -5.60 -1.08
C ARG A 82 1.13 -6.38 0.20
N GLY A 83 2.13 -6.91 0.90
CA GLY A 83 1.95 -7.69 2.12
C GLY A 83 1.44 -9.11 1.88
N LEU A 84 1.53 -9.63 0.65
CA LEU A 84 1.13 -11.02 0.35
C LEU A 84 2.01 -12.04 1.08
N ASN A 85 3.28 -11.68 1.30
CA ASN A 85 4.27 -12.49 2.03
C ASN A 85 4.43 -12.04 3.50
N GLY A 86 3.50 -11.22 4.01
CA GLY A 86 3.47 -10.77 5.40
C GLY A 86 3.79 -9.29 5.61
N LYS A 87 3.34 -8.78 6.76
CA LYS A 87 3.44 -7.36 7.13
C LYS A 87 4.88 -6.85 7.18
N THR A 88 5.82 -7.65 7.71
CA THR A 88 7.23 -7.25 7.81
C THR A 88 7.80 -6.98 6.42
N ASN A 89 7.55 -7.84 5.44
CA ASN A 89 8.03 -7.67 4.08
C ASN A 89 7.44 -6.41 3.43
N ALA A 90 6.15 -6.11 3.65
CA ALA A 90 5.53 -4.89 3.16
C ALA A 90 6.20 -3.63 3.70
N ILE A 91 6.45 -3.60 5.01
CA ILE A 91 7.13 -2.49 5.67
C ILE A 91 8.58 -2.40 5.19
N THR A 92 9.31 -3.51 5.08
CA THR A 92 10.69 -3.52 4.59
C THR A 92 10.79 -3.03 3.15
N ALA A 93 9.88 -3.43 2.25
CA ALA A 93 9.84 -2.95 0.87
C ALA A 93 9.55 -1.44 0.81
N ALA A 94 8.65 -0.94 1.66
CA ALA A 94 8.36 0.49 1.79
C ALA A 94 9.57 1.27 2.32
N VAL A 95 10.25 0.78 3.36
CA VAL A 95 11.46 1.39 3.94
C VAL A 95 12.58 1.47 2.91
N LYS A 96 12.85 0.39 2.17
CA LYS A 96 13.86 0.37 1.10
C LYS A 96 13.52 1.40 0.02
N SER A 97 12.26 1.41 -0.43
CA SER A 97 11.78 2.35 -1.45
C SER A 97 11.85 3.80 -0.97
N TRP A 98 11.53 4.07 0.29
CA TRP A 98 11.65 5.40 0.89
C TRP A 98 13.11 5.85 0.97
N ALA A 99 13.99 4.97 1.46
CA ALA A 99 15.40 5.26 1.68
C ALA A 99 16.15 5.64 0.40
N VAL A 100 15.69 5.17 -0.76
CA VAL A 100 16.22 5.57 -2.07
C VAL A 100 15.38 6.69 -2.70
N GLY A 101 14.06 6.59 -2.63
CA GLY A 101 13.13 7.46 -3.34
C GLY A 101 13.09 8.89 -2.82
N VAL A 102 13.18 9.09 -1.50
CA VAL A 102 13.15 10.44 -0.94
C VAL A 102 14.46 11.19 -1.21
N PRO A 103 15.66 10.60 -1.02
CA PRO A 103 16.90 11.22 -1.49
C PRO A 103 16.89 11.51 -2.99
N LEU A 104 16.35 10.60 -3.81
CA LEU A 104 16.19 10.84 -5.23
C LEU A 104 15.26 12.05 -5.50
N GLY A 105 14.15 12.17 -4.78
CA GLY A 105 13.27 13.35 -4.87
C GLY A 105 13.95 14.65 -4.47
N ILE A 106 14.85 14.61 -3.47
CA ILE A 106 15.70 15.76 -3.12
C ILE A 106 16.64 16.12 -4.28
N CYS A 107 17.26 15.13 -4.93
CA CYS A 107 18.12 15.35 -6.10
C CYS A 107 17.33 15.94 -7.28
N ILE A 108 16.15 15.40 -7.59
CA ILE A 108 15.26 15.93 -8.64
C ILE A 108 14.91 17.38 -8.32
N ARG A 109 14.50 17.66 -7.07
CA ARG A 109 14.17 19.03 -6.63
C ARG A 109 15.36 19.97 -6.78
N ALA A 110 16.55 19.55 -6.34
CA ALA A 110 17.76 20.35 -6.41
C ALA A 110 18.12 20.70 -7.87
N ALA A 111 17.96 19.74 -8.79
CA ALA A 111 18.15 19.96 -10.22
C ALA A 111 17.10 20.95 -10.77
N SER A 112 15.84 20.82 -10.37
CA SER A 112 14.75 21.71 -10.84
C SER A 112 14.89 23.16 -10.36
N ILE A 113 15.39 23.39 -9.14
CA ILE A 113 15.55 24.74 -8.57
C ILE A 113 16.96 25.33 -8.76
N GLY A 114 17.91 24.54 -9.27
CA GLY A 114 19.28 24.98 -9.57
C GLY A 114 20.21 25.10 -8.35
N HIS A 115 19.79 24.65 -7.16
CA HIS A 115 20.63 24.65 -5.96
C HIS A 115 20.20 23.54 -4.97
N ILE A 116 21.11 23.18 -4.07
CA ILE A 116 20.83 22.18 -3.03
C ILE A 116 19.86 22.78 -1.98
N PRO A 117 18.78 22.08 -1.60
CA PRO A 117 17.89 22.53 -0.53
C PRO A 117 18.62 22.65 0.83
N PRO A 118 18.17 23.55 1.73
CA PRO A 118 18.78 23.68 3.05
C PRO A 118 18.77 22.37 3.85
N THR A 119 19.80 22.13 4.67
CA THR A 119 19.93 20.89 5.47
C THR A 119 18.72 20.61 6.37
N ARG A 120 18.10 21.66 6.92
CA ARG A 120 16.87 21.53 7.73
C ARG A 120 15.70 21.01 6.90
N PHE A 121 15.55 21.48 5.67
CA PHE A 121 14.52 20.98 4.76
C PHE A 121 14.77 19.51 4.44
N ILE A 122 16.02 19.11 4.16
CA ILE A 122 16.39 17.70 3.93
C ILE A 122 16.03 16.83 5.14
N ALA A 123 16.42 17.24 6.35
CA ALA A 123 16.17 16.48 7.58
C ALA A 123 14.66 16.32 7.86
N VAL A 124 13.89 17.41 7.76
CA VAL A 124 12.43 17.38 7.96
C VAL A 124 11.76 16.54 6.88
N THR A 125 12.18 16.68 5.61
CA THR A 125 11.66 15.89 4.50
C THR A 125 11.88 14.40 4.75
N MET A 126 13.12 13.99 5.06
CA MET A 126 13.44 12.61 5.36
C MET A 126 12.59 12.07 6.51
N GLY A 127 12.58 12.76 7.65
CA GLY A 127 11.87 12.29 8.84
C GLY A 127 10.35 12.23 8.67
N SER A 128 9.73 13.30 8.16
CA SER A 128 8.27 13.39 8.01
C SER A 128 7.74 12.44 6.94
N THR A 129 8.41 12.34 5.78
CA THR A 129 8.00 11.39 4.74
C THR A 129 8.20 9.94 5.17
N ALA A 130 9.22 9.63 5.99
CA ALA A 130 9.38 8.32 6.58
C ALA A 130 8.15 7.95 7.42
N LEU A 131 7.77 8.85 8.34
CA LEU A 131 6.62 8.64 9.23
C LEU A 131 5.33 8.51 8.43
N LEU A 132 5.10 9.37 7.44
CA LEU A 132 3.87 9.37 6.66
C LEU A 132 3.78 8.15 5.73
N LEU A 133 4.81 7.84 4.96
CA LEU A 133 4.80 6.73 4.01
C LEU A 133 4.85 5.38 4.74
N ILE A 134 5.81 5.19 5.64
CA ILE A 134 5.94 3.91 6.35
C ILE A 134 4.79 3.73 7.32
N GLY A 135 4.34 4.81 7.99
CA GLY A 135 3.15 4.79 8.85
C GLY A 135 1.90 4.38 8.09
N TRP A 136 1.65 4.98 6.92
CA TRP A 136 0.55 4.59 6.03
C TRP A 136 0.62 3.10 5.66
N ARG A 137 1.80 2.63 5.22
CA ARG A 137 2.01 1.22 4.83
C ARG A 137 1.82 0.26 6.00
N ALA A 138 2.25 0.63 7.19
CA ALA A 138 2.05 -0.15 8.40
C ALA A 138 0.56 -0.21 8.79
N LEU A 139 -0.17 0.90 8.68
CA LEU A 139 -1.61 0.97 8.97
C LEU A 139 -2.42 0.06 8.04
N ILE A 140 -2.23 0.20 6.73
CA ILE A 140 -2.91 -0.66 5.75
C ILE A 140 -2.55 -2.14 5.95
N SER A 141 -1.27 -2.44 6.18
CA SER A 141 -0.84 -3.82 6.42
C SER A 141 -1.46 -4.43 7.67
N ASN A 142 -1.71 -3.63 8.73
CA ASN A 142 -2.42 -4.09 9.92
C ASN A 142 -3.89 -4.37 9.63
N ILE A 143 -4.58 -3.43 8.99
CA ILE A 143 -6.01 -3.52 8.70
C ILE A 143 -6.29 -4.76 7.83
N LEU A 144 -5.47 -4.97 6.79
CA LEU A 144 -5.65 -6.09 5.87
C LEU A 144 -5.19 -7.44 6.46
N ALA A 145 -4.19 -7.44 7.35
CA ALA A 145 -3.77 -8.66 8.02
C ALA A 145 -4.78 -9.14 9.07
N ASP A 146 -5.44 -8.22 9.78
CA ASP A 146 -6.46 -8.55 10.78
C ASP A 146 -7.66 -9.29 10.16
N ASP A 147 -8.08 -8.88 8.95
CA ASP A 147 -9.14 -9.55 8.18
C ASP A 147 -8.79 -11.00 7.81
N LYS A 148 -7.53 -11.28 7.47
CA LYS A 148 -7.08 -12.66 7.18
C LYS A 148 -6.98 -13.51 8.44
N SER A 149 -6.53 -12.93 9.55
CA SER A 149 -6.47 -13.62 10.85
C SER A 149 -7.87 -14.07 11.30
N LYS A 150 -8.85 -13.16 11.26
CA LYS A 150 -10.25 -13.46 11.61
C LYS A 150 -10.87 -14.55 10.73
N LYS A 151 -10.62 -14.53 9.41
CA LYS A 151 -11.12 -15.59 8.51
C LYS A 151 -10.50 -16.95 8.83
N ASN A 152 -9.19 -17.00 9.10
CA ASN A 152 -8.51 -18.25 9.44
C ASN A 152 -8.99 -18.84 10.77
N ASP A 153 -9.27 -18.00 11.77
CA ASP A 153 -9.82 -18.45 13.06
C ASP A 153 -11.26 -18.96 12.96
N VAL A 154 -12.09 -18.32 12.12
CA VAL A 154 -13.46 -18.79 11.84
C VAL A 154 -13.44 -20.16 11.13
N TYR A 155 -12.49 -20.40 10.23
CA TYR A 155 -12.31 -21.71 9.60
C TYR A 155 -11.68 -22.76 10.52
N LYS A 156 -10.81 -22.36 11.46
CA LYS A 156 -10.18 -23.28 12.43
C LYS A 156 -11.10 -23.69 13.57
N ARG A 157 -12.08 -22.86 13.94
CA ARG A 157 -13.18 -23.29 14.81
C ARG A 157 -14.14 -24.09 13.95
N GLY A 158 -14.00 -25.42 13.99
CA GLY A 158 -15.04 -26.32 13.46
C GLY A 158 -16.39 -25.80 13.92
N SER A 159 -17.22 -25.44 12.95
CA SER A 159 -18.52 -24.84 13.20
C SER A 159 -19.28 -25.75 14.17
N PRO A 160 -20.04 -25.24 15.15
CA PRO A 160 -20.95 -26.09 15.93
C PRO A 160 -21.86 -26.93 15.02
N PHE A 161 -22.09 -26.49 13.78
CA PHE A 161 -22.79 -27.23 12.75
C PHE A 161 -22.03 -28.45 12.21
N GLU A 162 -20.69 -28.49 12.19
CA GLU A 162 -19.95 -29.72 11.85
C GLU A 162 -20.21 -30.83 12.88
N LEU A 163 -20.34 -30.47 14.17
CA LEU A 163 -20.76 -31.44 15.19
C LEU A 163 -22.18 -31.95 14.92
N PHE A 164 -23.11 -31.08 14.49
CA PHE A 164 -24.45 -31.51 14.09
C PHE A 164 -24.45 -32.35 12.81
N GLU A 165 -23.61 -32.05 11.82
CA GLU A 165 -23.46 -32.86 10.61
C GLU A 165 -22.87 -34.23 10.93
N LEU A 166 -21.86 -34.30 11.81
CA LEU A 166 -21.29 -35.56 12.27
C LEU A 166 -22.32 -36.39 13.06
N LEU A 167 -23.08 -35.76 13.96
CA LEU A 167 -24.15 -36.41 14.73
C LEU A 167 -25.27 -36.95 13.82
N THR A 168 -25.73 -36.14 12.87
CA THR A 168 -26.78 -36.57 11.93
C THR A 168 -26.29 -37.64 10.96
N SER A 169 -24.99 -37.63 10.58
CA SER A 169 -24.40 -38.69 9.76
C SER A 169 -24.32 -40.03 10.50
N LEU A 170 -24.07 -40.02 11.81
CA LEU A 170 -24.05 -41.20 12.67
C LEU A 170 -25.45 -41.77 12.88
N VAL A 171 -26.45 -40.91 13.07
CA VAL A 171 -27.86 -41.31 13.21
C VAL A 171 -28.43 -41.85 11.91
N ARG A 172 -28.02 -41.34 10.75
CA ARG A 172 -28.46 -41.87 9.44
C ARG A 172 -27.91 -43.25 9.09
N ARG A 173 -26.90 -43.73 9.83
CA ARG A 173 -26.18 -44.97 9.54
C ARG A 173 -26.67 -46.18 10.36
N TRP A 174 -27.68 -45.97 11.20
CA TRP A 174 -28.45 -46.98 11.94
C TRP A 174 -29.93 -46.86 11.56
#